data_AF-A0A142Y778-F1
#
_entry.id   AF-A0A142Y778-F1
#
_cell.length_a   1.000
_cell.length_b   1.000
_cell.length_c   1.000
_cell.angle_alpha   90.00
_cell.angle_beta   90.00
_cell.angle_gamma   90.00
#
_symmetry.space_group_name_H-M   'P 1'
#
loop_
_entity.id
_entity.type
_entity.pdbx_description
1 polymer ?
#
loop_
_entity_poly.entity_id
_entity_poly.type
_entity_poly.pdbx_seq_one_letter_code
_entity_poly.pdbx_strand_id
1 'polypeptide(L)'
;MFPFAIRTLSITWPGAFRTWNRSESSALVTAIAFAWFVCFLLIATFVWPEWLHVWLVRILWLTVAACILRSALTSAWLGELPEQDTRKHRDQNLLLAQSAYLQASYFESEKCLLENLAKHPSDIESALLLVSVYRRTGRWDPALEAIQQLQRRDLAARWSQEIATEKERCLRGKRQSKPLPPPTP
;
A
#
# COMPACT_ATOMS: atom_id res chain seq x y z
N MET A 1 -6.46 -28.35 -12.35
CA MET A 1 -5.08 -28.57 -12.84
C MET A 1 -4.42 -27.31 -13.46
N PHE A 2 -5.13 -26.19 -13.62
CA PHE A 2 -4.59 -24.91 -14.12
C PHE A 2 -4.03 -23.87 -13.09
N PRO A 3 -4.15 -23.99 -11.75
CA PRO A 3 -3.65 -22.95 -10.85
C PRO A 3 -2.14 -23.04 -10.55
N PHE A 4 -1.48 -24.15 -10.89
CA PHE A 4 -0.05 -24.33 -10.62
C PHE A 4 0.85 -23.64 -11.65
N ALA A 5 0.45 -23.62 -12.93
CA ALA A 5 1.26 -23.02 -14.00
C ALA A 5 1.44 -21.50 -13.86
N ILE A 6 0.42 -20.81 -13.34
CA ILE A 6 0.46 -19.36 -13.07
C ILE A 6 1.44 -19.06 -11.94
N ARG A 7 1.54 -19.95 -10.94
CA ARG A 7 2.46 -19.82 -9.81
C ARG A 7 3.92 -20.03 -10.21
N THR A 8 4.22 -20.96 -11.14
CA THR A 8 5.58 -21.17 -11.65
C THR A 8 6.01 -20.05 -12.59
N LEU A 9 5.13 -19.53 -13.46
CA LEU A 9 5.43 -18.33 -14.26
C LEU A 9 5.70 -17.10 -13.38
N SER A 10 5.05 -17.01 -12.21
CA SER A 10 5.23 -15.91 -11.25
C SER A 10 6.57 -15.97 -10.51
N ILE A 11 7.25 -17.13 -10.48
CA ILE A 11 8.57 -17.30 -9.85
C ILE A 11 9.69 -16.89 -10.82
N THR A 12 9.46 -16.99 -12.14
CA THR A 12 10.50 -16.73 -13.14
C THR A 12 10.65 -15.24 -13.46
N TRP A 13 9.66 -14.40 -13.13
CA TRP A 13 9.72 -12.96 -13.39
C TRP A 13 9.87 -12.14 -12.09
N PRO A 14 11.09 -11.78 -11.69
CA PRO A 14 11.29 -10.94 -10.52
C PRO A 14 10.70 -9.55 -10.80
N GLY A 15 9.59 -9.22 -10.14
CA GLY A 15 9.02 -7.88 -10.13
C GLY A 15 7.65 -7.68 -10.78
N ALA A 16 7.13 -8.63 -11.58
CA ALA A 16 5.88 -8.41 -12.33
C ALA A 16 4.61 -8.40 -11.45
N PHE A 17 4.60 -9.11 -10.30
CA PHE A 17 3.39 -9.22 -9.47
C PHE A 17 3.43 -8.38 -8.18
N ARG A 18 4.59 -7.79 -7.83
CA ARG A 18 4.67 -6.84 -6.70
C ARG A 18 4.02 -5.48 -7.03
N THR A 19 3.77 -5.20 -8.30
CA THR A 19 3.26 -3.92 -8.80
C THR A 19 1.75 -3.76 -8.76
N TRP A 20 0.97 -4.82 -8.51
CA TRP A 20 -0.49 -4.70 -8.67
C TRP A 20 -1.20 -3.94 -7.53
N ASN A 21 -0.57 -3.69 -6.37
CA ASN A 21 -1.29 -3.02 -5.27
C ASN A 21 -0.52 -1.98 -4.45
N ARG A 22 0.72 -1.63 -4.84
CA ARG A 22 1.39 -0.42 -4.33
C ARG A 22 2.18 0.25 -5.46
N SER A 23 1.98 1.54 -5.60
CA SER A 23 2.69 2.45 -6.51
C SER A 23 4.16 2.64 -6.10
N GLU A 24 4.92 1.55 -6.03
CA GLU A 24 6.38 1.61 -5.89
C GLU A 24 6.97 1.72 -7.29
N SER A 25 7.17 2.97 -7.73
CA SER A 25 7.76 3.32 -9.03
C SER A 25 9.15 2.70 -9.25
N SER A 26 9.88 2.41 -8.16
CA SER A 26 11.20 1.76 -8.20
C SER A 26 11.17 0.35 -8.79
N ALA A 27 10.13 -0.44 -8.52
CA ALA A 27 10.02 -1.82 -9.02
C ALA A 27 9.70 -1.89 -10.52
N LEU A 28 9.01 -0.87 -11.03
CA LEU A 28 8.68 -0.77 -12.45
C LEU A 28 9.92 -0.32 -13.26
N VAL A 29 10.71 0.61 -12.69
CA VAL A 29 12.00 1.02 -13.27
C VAL A 29 12.97 -0.15 -13.34
N THR A 30 13.06 -0.99 -12.29
CA THR A 30 13.93 -2.17 -12.33
C THR A 30 13.48 -3.20 -13.36
N ALA A 31 12.17 -3.42 -13.54
CA ALA A 31 11.65 -4.32 -14.56
C ALA A 31 11.93 -3.82 -15.99
N ILE A 32 11.74 -2.52 -16.25
CA ILE A 32 12.05 -1.92 -17.55
C ILE A 32 13.56 -1.97 -17.82
N ALA A 33 14.39 -1.62 -16.84
CA ALA A 33 15.84 -1.67 -16.97
C ALA A 33 16.34 -3.09 -17.25
N PHE A 34 15.76 -4.10 -16.59
CA PHE A 34 16.08 -5.50 -16.84
C PHE A 34 15.66 -5.95 -18.24
N ALA A 35 14.44 -5.61 -18.69
CA ALA A 35 13.96 -5.92 -20.03
C ALA A 35 14.86 -5.28 -21.11
N TRP A 36 15.24 -4.02 -20.93
CA TRP A 36 16.19 -3.33 -21.80
C TRP A 36 17.54 -4.03 -21.83
N PHE A 37 18.06 -4.46 -20.67
CA PHE A 37 19.34 -5.15 -20.58
C PHE A 37 19.32 -6.50 -21.32
N VAL A 38 18.23 -7.26 -21.20
CA VAL A 38 18.04 -8.53 -21.92
C VAL A 38 17.92 -8.30 -23.43
N CYS A 39 17.15 -7.29 -23.86
CA CYS A 39 17.04 -6.94 -25.27
C CYS A 39 18.39 -6.50 -25.86
N PHE A 40 19.18 -5.71 -25.12
CA PHE A 40 20.53 -5.30 -25.51
C PHE A 40 21.47 -6.50 -25.64
N LEU A 41 21.41 -7.45 -24.68
CA LEU A 41 22.17 -8.70 -24.72
C LEU A 41 21.81 -9.57 -25.93
N LEU A 42 20.53 -9.64 -26.29
CA LEU A 42 20.06 -10.38 -27.46
C LEU A 42 20.57 -9.75 -28.76
N ILE A 43 20.50 -8.43 -28.90
CA ILE A 43 21.02 -7.70 -30.05
C ILE A 43 22.54 -7.89 -30.15
N ALA A 44 23.27 -7.78 -29.04
CA ALA A 44 24.71 -8.02 -29.00
C ALA A 44 25.10 -9.46 -29.36
N THR A 45 24.27 -10.45 -28.99
CA THR A 45 24.52 -11.87 -29.29
C THR A 45 24.24 -12.21 -30.77
N PHE A 46 23.17 -11.67 -31.35
CA PHE A 46 22.72 -12.06 -32.69
C PHE A 46 23.17 -11.14 -33.81
N VAL A 47 23.36 -9.85 -33.55
CA VAL A 47 23.61 -8.87 -34.62
C VAL A 47 25.11 -8.71 -34.87
N TRP A 48 25.97 -8.69 -33.83
CA TRP A 48 27.42 -8.42 -33.97
C TRP A 48 28.33 -9.50 -33.34
N PRO A 49 28.40 -10.71 -33.91
CA PRO A 49 29.25 -11.79 -33.41
C PRO A 49 30.76 -11.58 -33.64
N GLU A 50 31.19 -10.74 -34.60
CA GLU A 50 32.61 -10.59 -34.94
C GLU A 50 33.37 -9.58 -34.07
N TRP A 51 32.67 -8.66 -33.38
CA TRP A 51 33.30 -7.62 -32.56
C TRP A 51 33.36 -7.98 -31.07
N LEU A 52 32.56 -8.95 -30.63
CA LEU A 52 32.43 -9.30 -29.22
C LEU A 52 32.89 -10.74 -28.96
N HIS A 53 33.98 -10.88 -28.20
CA HIS A 53 34.55 -12.17 -27.85
C HIS A 53 33.51 -13.07 -27.17
N VAL A 54 33.25 -14.26 -27.72
CA VAL A 54 32.19 -15.21 -27.29
C VAL A 54 32.20 -15.49 -25.77
N TRP A 55 33.37 -15.44 -25.14
CA TRP A 55 33.53 -15.59 -23.69
C TRP A 55 32.90 -14.48 -22.86
N LEU A 56 32.93 -13.23 -23.32
CA LEU A 56 32.30 -12.10 -22.63
C LEU A 56 30.78 -12.24 -22.60
N VAL A 57 30.18 -12.68 -23.72
CA VAL A 57 28.74 -12.95 -23.80
C VAL A 57 28.33 -14.06 -22.83
N ARG A 58 29.13 -15.13 -22.73
CA ARG A 58 28.88 -16.23 -21.78
C ARG A 58 28.98 -15.78 -20.31
N ILE A 59 29.98 -14.98 -19.96
CA ILE A 59 30.12 -14.42 -18.60
C ILE A 59 28.90 -13.53 -18.30
N LEU A 60 28.48 -12.71 -19.25
CA LEU A 60 27.33 -11.82 -19.06
C LEU A 60 26.03 -12.62 -18.84
N TRP A 61 25.81 -13.68 -19.62
CA TRP A 61 24.71 -14.62 -19.39
C TRP A 61 24.78 -15.30 -18.02
N LEU A 62 25.97 -15.70 -17.57
CA LEU A 62 26.16 -16.28 -16.23
C LEU A 62 25.86 -15.25 -15.12
N THR A 63 26.21 -13.98 -15.30
CA THR A 63 25.86 -12.94 -14.31
C THR A 63 24.36 -12.71 -14.21
N VAL A 64 23.65 -12.70 -15.34
CA VAL A 64 22.18 -12.60 -15.37
C VAL A 64 21.55 -13.82 -14.70
N ALA A 65 21.99 -15.03 -15.09
CA ALA A 65 21.53 -16.27 -14.49
C ALA A 65 21.79 -16.31 -12.97
N ALA A 66 22.98 -15.90 -12.52
CA ALA A 66 23.33 -15.82 -11.11
C ALA A 66 22.50 -14.77 -10.36
N CYS A 67 22.18 -13.64 -10.99
CA CYS A 67 21.33 -12.60 -10.40
C CYS A 67 19.88 -13.09 -10.23
N ILE A 68 19.35 -13.81 -11.24
CA ILE A 68 18.04 -14.48 -11.16
C ILE A 68 18.06 -15.56 -10.08
N LEU A 69 19.09 -16.41 -10.04
CA LEU A 69 19.22 -17.48 -9.06
C LEU A 69 19.29 -16.91 -7.65
N ARG A 70 20.12 -15.87 -7.43
CA ARG A 70 20.21 -15.17 -6.16
C ARG A 70 18.89 -14.53 -5.77
N SER A 71 18.18 -13.89 -6.71
CA SER A 71 16.85 -13.33 -6.45
C SER A 71 15.86 -14.42 -6.03
N ALA A 72 15.81 -15.54 -6.77
CA ALA A 72 14.95 -16.68 -6.49
C ALA A 72 15.28 -17.33 -5.14
N LEU A 73 16.58 -17.52 -4.85
CA LEU A 73 17.09 -18.02 -3.58
C LEU A 73 16.73 -17.08 -2.43
N THR A 74 16.92 -15.77 -2.57
CA THR A 74 16.51 -14.81 -1.54
C THR A 74 14.99 -14.80 -1.33
N SER A 75 14.18 -14.93 -2.38
CA SER A 75 12.72 -15.02 -2.22
C SER A 75 12.25 -16.35 -1.62
N ALA A 76 12.99 -17.44 -1.86
CA ALA A 76 12.69 -18.75 -1.29
C ALA A 76 13.18 -18.88 0.16
N TRP A 77 14.34 -18.28 0.48
CA TRP A 77 14.90 -18.24 1.84
C TRP A 77 14.26 -17.19 2.73
N LEU A 78 13.85 -16.03 2.19
CA LEU A 78 12.93 -15.09 2.86
C LEU A 78 11.46 -15.46 2.58
N GLY A 79 11.18 -16.73 2.28
CA GLY A 79 9.87 -17.25 1.88
C GLY A 79 8.75 -17.11 2.92
N GLU A 80 9.04 -16.56 4.09
CA GLU A 80 8.06 -16.13 5.09
C GLU A 80 8.40 -14.72 5.58
N LEU A 81 8.36 -13.74 4.67
CA LEU A 81 8.29 -12.35 5.10
C LEU A 81 6.95 -12.13 5.83
N PRO A 82 6.94 -11.71 7.11
CA PRO A 82 5.73 -11.49 7.91
C PRO A 82 4.76 -10.45 7.32
N GLU A 83 5.10 -9.79 6.22
CA GLU A 83 4.25 -8.80 5.55
C GLU A 83 2.90 -9.36 5.07
N GLN A 84 2.83 -10.62 4.64
CA GLN A 84 1.58 -11.17 4.10
C GLN A 84 0.56 -11.49 5.20
N ASP A 85 1.01 -12.09 6.31
CA ASP A 85 0.17 -12.29 7.49
C ASP A 85 -0.25 -10.96 8.11
N THR A 86 0.69 -10.02 8.20
CA THR A 86 0.40 -8.69 8.75
C THR A 86 -0.68 -7.96 7.94
N ARG A 87 -0.65 -8.04 6.60
CA ARG A 87 -1.70 -7.47 5.73
C ARG A 87 -3.04 -8.18 5.92
N LYS A 88 -3.05 -9.51 5.93
CA LYS A 88 -4.28 -10.28 6.11
C LYS A 88 -4.94 -9.97 7.46
N HIS A 89 -4.15 -9.88 8.52
CA HIS A 89 -4.63 -9.49 9.85
C HIS A 89 -5.14 -8.04 9.90
N ARG A 90 -4.45 -7.09 9.25
CA ARG A 90 -4.92 -5.70 9.14
C ARG A 90 -6.27 -5.62 8.42
N ASP A 91 -6.38 -6.30 7.28
CA ASP A 91 -7.59 -6.26 6.45
C ASP A 91 -8.78 -6.92 7.19
N GLN A 92 -8.53 -8.01 7.94
CA GLN A 92 -9.54 -8.63 8.81
C GLN A 92 -10.02 -7.70 9.93
N ASN A 93 -9.10 -7.03 10.63
CA ASN A 93 -9.46 -6.09 11.70
C ASN A 93 -10.25 -4.89 11.17
N LEU A 94 -9.89 -4.38 10.00
CA LEU A 94 -10.64 -3.31 9.34
C LEU A 94 -12.06 -3.76 8.98
N LEU A 95 -12.23 -4.98 8.46
CA LEU A 95 -13.56 -5.53 8.15
C LEU A 95 -14.43 -5.67 9.41
N LEU A 96 -13.85 -6.09 10.54
CA LEU A 96 -14.57 -6.15 11.82
C LEU A 96 -14.97 -4.75 12.32
N ALA A 97 -14.08 -3.76 12.19
CA ALA A 97 -14.42 -2.38 12.54
C ALA A 97 -15.54 -1.81 11.65
N GLN A 98 -15.52 -2.13 10.35
CA GLN A 98 -16.55 -1.72 9.40
C GLN A 98 -17.90 -2.37 9.71
N SER A 99 -17.93 -3.67 10.03
CA SER A 99 -19.18 -4.35 10.40
C SER A 99 -19.79 -3.75 11.67
N ALA A 100 -18.97 -3.48 12.69
CA ALA A 100 -19.40 -2.81 13.92
C ALA A 100 -19.94 -1.39 13.64
N TYR A 101 -19.29 -0.63 12.74
CA TYR A 101 -19.78 0.69 12.31
C TYR A 101 -21.15 0.61 11.63
N LEU A 102 -21.33 -0.36 10.73
CA LEU A 102 -22.59 -0.57 10.02
C LEU A 102 -23.72 -1.03 10.95
N GLN A 103 -23.40 -1.72 12.04
CA GLN A 103 -24.34 -2.10 13.09
C GLN A 103 -24.64 -0.97 14.09
N ALA A 104 -24.11 0.24 13.86
CA ALA A 104 -24.17 1.37 14.79
C ALA A 104 -23.52 1.11 16.17
N SER A 105 -22.69 0.06 16.29
CA SER A 105 -21.84 -0.22 17.46
C SER A 105 -20.58 0.66 17.40
N TYR A 106 -20.77 1.98 17.56
CA TYR A 106 -19.69 2.96 17.38
C TYR A 106 -18.53 2.80 18.36
N PHE A 107 -18.82 2.39 19.59
CA PHE A 107 -17.80 2.18 20.62
C PHE A 107 -16.89 0.99 20.29
N GLU A 108 -17.48 -0.12 19.82
CA GLU A 108 -16.74 -1.30 19.40
C GLU A 108 -15.93 -1.04 18.14
N SER A 109 -16.51 -0.32 17.18
CA SER A 109 -15.81 0.13 15.97
C SER A 109 -14.60 1.01 16.33
N GLU A 110 -14.77 2.00 17.21
CA GLU A 110 -13.66 2.84 17.70
C GLU A 110 -12.54 2.01 18.33
N LYS A 111 -12.89 1.06 19.22
CA LYS A 111 -11.91 0.20 19.88
C LYS A 111 -11.09 -0.61 18.86
N CYS A 112 -11.76 -1.28 17.92
CA CYS A 112 -11.08 -2.06 16.88
C CYS A 112 -10.17 -1.17 16.00
N LEU A 113 -10.60 0.05 15.69
CA LEU A 113 -9.82 0.99 14.87
C LEU A 113 -8.59 1.51 15.61
N LEU A 114 -8.70 1.84 16.90
CA LEU A 114 -7.57 2.26 17.72
C LEU A 114 -6.55 1.14 17.87
N GLU A 115 -6.99 -0.10 18.10
CA GLU A 115 -6.11 -1.27 18.15
C GLU A 115 -5.40 -1.51 16.80
N ASN A 116 -6.11 -1.33 15.68
CA ASN A 116 -5.51 -1.48 14.35
C ASN A 116 -4.50 -0.38 14.06
N LEU A 117 -4.80 0.88 14.40
CA LEU A 117 -3.90 2.02 14.22
C LEU A 117 -2.69 1.97 15.13
N ALA A 118 -2.80 1.38 16.32
CA ALA A 118 -1.66 1.15 17.20
C ALA A 118 -0.64 0.17 16.58
N LYS A 119 -1.12 -0.85 15.86
CA LYS A 119 -0.27 -1.82 15.14
C LYS A 119 0.20 -1.27 13.78
N HIS A 120 -0.65 -0.50 13.11
CA HIS A 120 -0.46 -0.01 11.76
C HIS A 120 -0.73 1.49 11.68
N PRO A 121 0.18 2.33 12.18
CA PRO A 121 -0.04 3.78 12.25
C PRO A 121 -0.18 4.42 10.87
N SER A 122 0.32 3.79 9.80
CA SER A 122 0.22 4.32 8.43
C SER A 122 -1.08 3.96 7.70
N ASP A 123 -2.01 3.24 8.34
CA ASP A 123 -3.27 2.86 7.72
C ASP A 123 -4.26 4.05 7.66
N ILE A 124 -4.45 4.59 6.46
CA ILE A 124 -5.30 5.76 6.22
C ILE A 124 -6.78 5.40 6.29
N GLU A 125 -7.16 4.21 5.82
CA GLU A 125 -8.57 3.78 5.78
C GLU A 125 -9.13 3.65 7.19
N SER A 126 -8.37 3.00 8.08
CA SER A 126 -8.71 2.92 9.51
C SER A 126 -8.83 4.31 10.16
N ALA A 127 -7.92 5.23 9.83
CA ALA A 127 -7.96 6.59 10.36
C ALA A 127 -9.19 7.39 9.86
N LEU A 128 -9.55 7.27 8.58
CA LEU A 128 -10.73 7.92 8.01
C LEU A 128 -12.05 7.36 8.58
N LEU A 129 -12.11 6.04 8.79
CA LEU A 129 -13.28 5.43 9.43
C LEU A 129 -13.41 5.89 10.89
N LEU A 130 -12.30 6.04 11.61
CA LEU A 130 -12.30 6.58 12.98
C LEU A 130 -12.83 8.02 13.03
N VAL A 131 -12.42 8.87 12.07
CA VAL A 131 -12.99 10.23 11.91
C VAL A 131 -14.50 10.18 11.69
N SER A 132 -14.98 9.23 10.89
CA SER A 132 -16.41 9.03 10.65
C SER A 132 -17.16 8.61 11.92
N VAL A 133 -16.56 7.77 12.76
CA VAL A 133 -17.10 7.39 14.08
C VAL A 133 -17.20 8.60 15.00
N TYR A 134 -16.16 9.43 15.08
CA TYR A 134 -16.19 10.67 15.88
C TYR A 134 -17.26 11.64 15.41
N ARG A 135 -17.39 11.81 14.09
CA ARG A 135 -18.43 12.63 13.48
C ARG A 135 -19.84 12.13 13.83
N ARG A 136 -20.07 10.81 13.77
CA ARG A 136 -21.38 10.19 14.09
C ARG A 136 -21.73 10.30 15.58
N THR A 137 -20.73 10.28 16.44
CA THR A 137 -20.90 10.42 17.90
C THR A 137 -20.91 11.89 18.37
N GLY A 138 -20.84 12.86 17.45
CA GLY A 138 -20.84 14.29 17.78
C GLY A 138 -19.54 14.79 18.43
N ARG A 139 -18.49 13.97 18.44
CA ARG A 139 -17.17 14.32 18.97
C ARG A 139 -16.35 15.07 17.91
N TRP A 140 -16.67 16.35 17.72
CA TRP A 140 -16.09 17.15 16.63
C TRP A 140 -14.61 17.51 16.84
N ASP A 141 -14.19 17.77 18.07
CA ASP A 141 -12.80 18.15 18.36
C ASP A 141 -11.81 16.99 18.09
N PRO A 142 -12.05 15.76 18.61
CA PRO A 142 -11.22 14.60 18.27
C PRO A 142 -11.20 14.29 16.77
N ALA A 143 -12.33 14.47 16.08
CA ALA A 143 -12.40 14.26 14.62
C ALA A 143 -11.45 15.20 13.87
N LEU A 144 -11.44 16.49 14.23
CA LEU A 144 -10.59 17.49 13.59
C LEU A 144 -9.10 17.27 13.90
N GLU A 145 -8.77 16.84 15.12
CA GLU A 145 -7.41 16.50 15.50
C GLU A 145 -6.89 15.28 14.72
N ALA A 146 -7.70 14.21 14.62
CA ALA A 146 -7.35 13.04 13.83
C ALA A 146 -7.12 13.38 12.35
N ILE A 147 -7.94 14.26 11.77
CA ILE A 147 -7.74 14.77 10.41
C ILE A 147 -6.42 15.53 10.28
N GLN A 148 -6.08 16.40 11.24
CA GLN A 148 -4.81 17.14 11.22
C GLN A 148 -3.61 16.20 11.28
N GLN A 149 -3.67 15.15 12.11
CA GLN A 149 -2.62 14.13 12.15
C GLN A 149 -2.52 13.36 10.83
N LEU A 150 -3.66 13.05 10.21
CA LEU A 150 -3.71 12.36 8.92
C LEU A 150 -3.09 13.18 7.79
N GLN A 151 -3.36 14.50 7.76
CA GLN A 151 -2.80 15.42 6.75
C GLN A 151 -1.27 15.54 6.79
N ARG A 152 -0.63 15.22 7.93
CA ARG A 152 0.83 15.25 8.07
C ARG A 152 1.53 14.01 7.51
N ARG A 153 0.78 12.99 7.07
CA ARG A 153 1.35 11.71 6.60
C ARG A 153 1.62 11.77 5.10
N ASP A 154 2.76 11.24 4.66
CA ASP A 154 3.18 11.24 3.24
C ASP A 154 2.16 10.56 2.31
N LEU A 155 1.48 9.53 2.80
CA LEU A 155 0.46 8.78 2.04
C LEU A 155 -0.88 9.53 1.91
N ALA A 156 -1.07 10.67 2.60
CA ALA A 156 -2.30 11.44 2.59
C ALA A 156 -2.58 12.12 1.25
N ALA A 157 -1.57 12.30 0.39
CA ALA A 157 -1.73 12.92 -0.92
C ALA A 157 -2.77 12.20 -1.79
N ARG A 158 -2.77 10.86 -1.76
CA ARG A 158 -3.73 10.02 -2.51
C ARG A 158 -5.18 10.21 -2.05
N TRP A 159 -5.38 10.52 -0.75
CA TRP A 159 -6.69 10.64 -0.11
C TRP A 159 -7.03 12.11 0.23
N SER A 160 -6.36 13.06 -0.41
CA SER A 160 -6.44 14.47 -0.06
C SER A 160 -7.85 15.05 -0.25
N GLN A 161 -8.56 14.59 -1.28
CA GLN A 161 -9.94 14.99 -1.56
C GLN A 161 -10.90 14.47 -0.49
N GLU A 162 -10.77 13.21 -0.10
CA GLU A 162 -11.58 12.57 0.94
C GLU A 162 -11.35 13.26 2.29
N ILE A 163 -10.09 13.51 2.65
CA ILE A 163 -9.70 14.18 3.89
C ILE A 163 -10.28 15.61 3.92
N ALA A 164 -10.19 16.36 2.82
CA ALA A 164 -10.74 17.71 2.73
C ALA A 164 -12.27 17.70 2.89
N THR A 165 -12.95 16.75 2.25
CA THR A 165 -14.40 16.59 2.33
C THR A 165 -14.86 16.26 3.75
N GLU A 166 -14.21 15.31 4.43
CA GLU A 166 -14.53 14.96 5.81
C GLU A 166 -14.24 16.12 6.78
N LYS A 167 -13.16 16.88 6.55
CA LYS A 167 -12.85 18.08 7.33
C LYS A 167 -13.98 19.11 7.25
N GLU A 168 -14.47 19.37 6.05
CA GLU A 168 -15.57 20.33 5.85
C GLU A 168 -16.86 19.85 6.53
N ARG A 169 -17.17 18.54 6.47
CA ARG A 169 -18.32 17.94 7.18
C ARG A 169 -18.20 18.13 8.69
N CYS A 170 -17.03 17.87 9.27
CA CYS A 170 -16.79 18.04 10.71
C CYS A 170 -16.89 19.51 11.14
N LEU A 171 -16.35 20.45 10.36
CA LEU A 171 -16.44 21.88 10.63
C LEU A 171 -17.90 22.39 10.57
N ARG A 172 -18.68 21.93 9.59
CA ARG A 172 -20.11 22.25 9.49
C ARG A 172 -20.89 21.74 10.71
N GLY A 173 -20.68 20.48 11.10
CA GLY A 173 -21.31 19.89 12.27
C GLY A 173 -20.98 20.64 13.56
N LYS A 174 -19.70 20.99 13.78
CA LYS A 174 -19.26 21.77 14.95
C LYS A 174 -19.88 23.17 15.02
N ARG A 175 -20.07 23.84 13.87
CA ARG A 175 -20.73 25.15 13.83
C ARG A 175 -22.20 25.05 14.22
N GLN A 176 -22.89 24.02 13.74
CA GLN A 176 -24.31 23.78 14.05
C GLN A 176 -24.54 23.38 15.51
N SER A 177 -23.59 22.70 16.14
CA SER A 177 -23.68 22.32 17.55
C SER A 177 -23.39 23.47 18.53
N LYS A 178 -22.87 24.61 18.05
CA LYS A 178 -22.59 25.77 18.92
C LYS A 178 -23.89 26.55 19.16
N PRO A 179 -24.32 26.76 20.42
CA PRO A 179 -25.52 27.54 20.72
C PRO A 179 -25.39 28.97 20.17
N LEU A 180 -26.50 29.54 19.66
CA LEU A 180 -26.53 30.95 19.27
C LEU A 180 -26.18 31.82 20.50
N PRO A 181 -25.39 32.91 20.33
CA PRO A 181 -25.22 33.88 21.39
C PRO A 181 -26.60 34.47 21.79
N PRO A 182 -26.84 34.74 23.08
CA PRO A 182 -28.09 35.37 23.51
C PRO A 182 -28.26 36.70 22.77
N PRO A 183 -29.50 37.09 22.42
CA PRO A 183 -29.75 38.38 21.79
C PRO A 183 -29.20 39.48 22.70
N THR A 184 -28.36 40.35 22.13
CA THR A 184 -27.90 41.56 22.81
C THR A 184 -29.13 42.43 23.15
N PRO A 185 -29.22 42.95 24.39
CA PRO A 185 -30.35 43.76 24.83
C PRO A 185 -30.52 45.04 24.01
#